data_AF-A0A0R3KIQ6-F1
#
_entry.id   AF-A0A0R3KIQ6-F1
#
_cell.length_a   1.000
_cell.length_b   1.000
_cell.length_c   1.000
_cell.angle_alpha   90.00
_cell.angle_beta   90.00
_cell.angle_gamma   90.00
#
_symmetry.space_group_name_H-M   'P 1'
#
loop_
_entity.id
_entity.type
_entity.pdbx_description
1 polymer ?
#
loop_
_entity_poly.entity_id
_entity_poly.type
_entity_poly.pdbx_seq_one_letter_code
_entity_poly.pdbx_strand_id
1 'polypeptide(L)'
;MPLKGTGNAFWSISVEEQFYLLAPAIVVAMKFGRNPFLWILVSSFLWFFHLVDFASISLGVLAATTQRLYGNFHLRTSIVAILVGSCILSLLVLATLSYARGAPFFAISTVLLCARPGSRHSIGMLAGAISYPMYLNHWIGGFVVHGIAKRIDWLTQPATGLLSYAVGVAAGAFAYVMIDRTVMANRDKFYSPQFGTTLALIAYGLVLLGISGGFSLVK
;
A
#
# COMPACT_ATOMS: atom_id res chain seq x y z
N MET A 1 -3.05 -6.60 -15.51
CA MET A 1 -3.31 -5.17 -15.25
C MET A 1 -4.13 -5.09 -13.97
N PRO A 2 -3.81 -4.18 -13.03
CA PRO A 2 -4.44 -4.13 -11.71
C PRO A 2 -5.98 -4.09 -11.76
N LEU A 3 -6.58 -3.63 -12.87
CA LEU A 3 -8.02 -3.47 -13.02
C LEU A 3 -8.56 -3.93 -14.38
N LYS A 4 -7.93 -4.94 -15.02
CA LYS A 4 -8.40 -5.57 -16.28
C LYS A 4 -8.76 -4.63 -17.46
N GLY A 5 -8.33 -3.36 -17.46
CA GLY A 5 -8.60 -2.41 -18.54
C GLY A 5 -10.01 -1.78 -18.50
N THR A 6 -10.74 -1.86 -17.39
CA THR A 6 -12.16 -1.50 -17.32
C THR A 6 -12.46 0.01 -17.24
N GLY A 7 -11.52 0.89 -17.57
CA GLY A 7 -11.74 2.36 -17.54
C GLY A 7 -12.01 2.96 -16.14
N ASN A 8 -12.15 2.14 -15.09
CA ASN A 8 -12.42 2.59 -13.72
C ASN A 8 -11.43 3.64 -13.21
N ALA A 9 -10.20 3.68 -13.75
CA ALA A 9 -9.19 4.70 -13.44
C ALA A 9 -9.57 6.12 -13.91
N PHE A 10 -10.51 6.28 -14.84
CA PHE A 10 -10.93 7.59 -15.36
C PHE A 10 -11.99 8.27 -14.49
N TRP A 11 -12.78 7.52 -13.72
CA TRP A 11 -13.96 8.03 -13.01
C TRP A 11 -14.08 7.58 -11.56
N SER A 12 -13.23 6.66 -11.09
CA SER A 12 -13.23 6.17 -9.72
C SER A 12 -11.83 6.14 -9.16
N ILE A 13 -11.68 6.74 -7.96
CA ILE A 13 -10.53 6.50 -7.10
C ILE A 13 -10.53 5.00 -6.80
N SER A 14 -9.43 4.29 -7.06
CA SER A 14 -9.38 2.84 -6.82
C SER A 14 -9.67 2.54 -5.35
N VAL A 15 -10.20 1.35 -5.08
CA VAL A 15 -10.70 0.98 -3.76
C VAL A 15 -9.60 1.08 -2.69
N GLU A 16 -8.34 0.88 -3.08
CA GLU A 16 -7.17 1.09 -2.22
C GLU A 16 -7.05 2.55 -1.76
N GLU A 17 -7.17 3.49 -2.67
CA GLU A 17 -7.12 4.93 -2.41
C GLU A 17 -8.37 5.42 -1.68
N GLN A 18 -9.54 4.81 -1.90
CA GLN A 18 -10.73 5.06 -1.06
C GLN A 18 -10.47 4.65 0.39
N PHE A 19 -9.80 3.51 0.61
CA PHE A 19 -9.40 3.06 1.94
C PHE A 19 -8.46 4.09 2.60
N TYR A 20 -7.48 4.63 1.87
CA TYR A 20 -6.57 5.66 2.39
C TYR A 20 -7.25 6.99 2.70
N LEU A 21 -8.36 7.33 2.02
CA LEU A 21 -9.14 8.52 2.34
C LEU A 21 -10.06 8.32 3.55
N LEU A 22 -10.62 7.12 3.71
CA LEU A 22 -11.62 6.82 4.75
C LEU A 22 -11.01 6.38 6.08
N ALA A 23 -10.01 5.48 6.06
CA ALA A 23 -9.44 4.94 7.30
C ALA A 23 -8.86 6.03 8.22
N PRO A 24 -8.03 6.98 7.74
CA PRO A 24 -7.56 8.09 8.58
C PRO A 24 -8.70 8.94 9.13
N ALA A 25 -9.73 9.23 8.33
CA ALA A 25 -10.90 9.99 8.78
C ALA A 25 -11.61 9.26 9.92
N ILE A 26 -11.82 7.95 9.80
CA ILE A 26 -12.43 7.12 10.86
C ILE A 26 -11.55 7.10 12.12
N VAL A 27 -10.25 6.85 11.98
CA VAL A 27 -9.30 6.77 13.11
C VAL A 27 -9.17 8.12 13.83
N VAL A 28 -9.13 9.23 13.09
CA VAL A 28 -8.95 10.57 13.65
C VAL A 28 -10.25 11.12 14.20
N ALA A 29 -11.34 11.08 13.43
CA ALA A 29 -12.60 11.74 13.75
C ALA A 29 -13.48 10.90 14.70
N MET A 30 -13.37 9.57 14.69
CA MET A 30 -14.25 8.70 15.46
C MET A 30 -13.50 8.01 16.61
N LYS A 31 -14.02 8.11 17.83
CA LYS A 31 -13.39 7.48 19.02
C LYS A 31 -13.23 5.97 18.86
N PHE A 32 -14.21 5.30 18.26
CA PHE A 32 -14.16 3.85 18.03
C PHE A 32 -13.18 3.45 16.92
N GLY A 33 -12.84 4.34 15.99
CA GLY A 33 -11.85 4.08 14.94
C GLY A 33 -10.44 3.82 15.49
N ARG A 34 -10.23 4.14 16.77
CA ARG A 34 -8.98 3.96 17.50
C ARG A 34 -8.91 2.63 18.25
N ASN A 35 -9.97 1.82 18.19
CA ASN A 35 -10.08 0.56 18.91
C ASN A 35 -9.47 -0.59 18.07
N PRO A 36 -8.41 -1.29 18.53
CA PRO A 36 -7.84 -2.42 17.80
C PRO A 36 -8.83 -3.57 17.57
N PHE A 37 -9.77 -3.80 18.48
CA PHE A 37 -10.77 -4.86 18.32
C PHE A 37 -11.64 -4.66 17.07
N LEU A 38 -11.97 -3.42 16.73
CA LEU A 38 -12.67 -3.11 15.48
C LEU A 38 -11.84 -3.58 14.27
N TRP A 39 -10.55 -3.27 14.27
CA TRP A 39 -9.68 -3.59 13.15
C TRP A 39 -9.38 -5.09 13.05
N ILE A 40 -9.38 -5.83 14.16
CA ILE A 40 -9.38 -7.30 14.16
C ILE A 40 -10.62 -7.84 13.44
N LEU A 41 -11.81 -7.31 13.76
CA LEU A 41 -13.06 -7.75 13.13
C LEU A 41 -13.07 -7.41 11.64
N VAL A 42 -12.67 -6.18 11.27
CA VAL A 42 -12.59 -5.74 9.87
C VAL A 42 -11.61 -6.58 9.09
N SER A 43 -10.38 -6.79 9.59
CA SER A 43 -9.37 -7.57 8.88
C SER A 43 -9.77 -9.04 8.72
N SER A 44 -10.37 -9.63 9.76
CA SER A 44 -10.85 -11.01 9.71
C SER A 44 -12.01 -11.18 8.73
N PHE A 45 -12.95 -10.22 8.72
CA PHE A 45 -14.06 -10.20 7.77
C PHE A 45 -13.55 -10.11 6.33
N LEU A 46 -12.68 -9.13 6.03
CA LEU A 46 -12.10 -8.97 4.70
C LEU A 46 -11.35 -10.23 4.26
N TRP A 47 -10.58 -10.83 5.16
CA TRP A 47 -9.87 -12.06 4.85
C TRP A 47 -10.80 -13.25 4.58
N PHE A 48 -11.86 -13.40 5.38
CA PHE A 48 -12.88 -14.45 5.22
C PHE A 48 -13.58 -14.36 3.85
N PHE A 49 -13.87 -13.15 3.37
CA PHE A 49 -14.47 -12.92 2.05
C PHE A 49 -13.45 -12.91 0.90
N HIS A 50 -12.22 -13.39 1.11
CA HIS A 50 -11.15 -13.40 0.12
C HIS A 50 -10.78 -12.03 -0.46
N LEU A 51 -11.05 -10.95 0.29
CA LEU A 51 -10.65 -9.58 0.00
C LEU A 51 -9.23 -9.32 0.53
N VAL A 52 -8.28 -10.12 0.03
CA VAL A 52 -6.92 -10.31 0.60
C VAL A 52 -6.11 -9.01 0.65
N ASP A 53 -6.18 -8.19 -0.39
CA ASP A 53 -5.43 -6.94 -0.45
C ASP A 53 -5.90 -5.99 0.66
N PHE A 54 -7.21 -5.88 0.84
CA PHE A 54 -7.83 -5.05 1.89
C PHE A 54 -7.60 -5.62 3.29
N ALA A 55 -7.61 -6.94 3.45
CA ALA A 55 -7.22 -7.59 4.69
C ALA A 55 -5.79 -7.20 5.10
N SER A 56 -4.86 -7.22 4.14
CA SER A 56 -3.46 -6.82 4.35
C SER A 56 -3.33 -5.36 4.79
N ILE A 57 -4.07 -4.45 4.15
CA ILE A 57 -4.05 -3.02 4.51
C ILE A 57 -4.69 -2.78 5.89
N SER A 58 -5.84 -3.40 6.17
CA SER A 58 -6.53 -3.27 7.46
C SER A 58 -5.71 -3.82 8.63
N LEU A 59 -4.89 -4.87 8.42
CA LEU A 59 -3.89 -5.32 9.39
C LEU A 59 -2.84 -4.24 9.69
N GLY A 60 -2.48 -3.41 8.72
CA GLY A 60 -1.65 -2.22 8.94
C GLY A 60 -2.30 -1.21 9.88
N VAL A 61 -3.61 -0.97 9.73
CA VAL A 61 -4.36 -0.09 10.65
C VAL A 61 -4.49 -0.70 12.04
N LEU A 62 -4.69 -2.03 12.12
CA LEU A 62 -4.63 -2.77 13.38
C LEU A 62 -3.25 -2.58 14.06
N ALA A 63 -2.16 -2.73 13.31
CA ALA A 63 -0.81 -2.51 13.85
C ALA A 63 -0.63 -1.09 14.37
N ALA A 64 -1.05 -0.06 13.61
CA ALA A 64 -0.94 1.33 14.03
C ALA A 64 -1.77 1.64 15.30
N THR A 65 -3.01 1.14 15.37
CA THR A 65 -3.87 1.32 16.56
C THR A 65 -3.35 0.56 17.78
N THR A 66 -2.76 -0.62 17.57
CA THR A 66 -2.12 -1.42 18.62
C THR A 66 -0.84 -0.75 19.12
N GLN A 67 0.00 -0.24 18.22
CA GLN A 67 1.21 0.51 18.57
C GLN A 67 0.87 1.73 19.43
N ARG A 68 -0.24 2.42 19.13
CA ARG A 68 -0.68 3.55 19.95
C ARG A 68 -1.00 3.13 21.40
N LEU A 69 -1.58 1.95 21.62
CA LEU A 69 -1.94 1.48 22.96
C LEU A 69 -0.76 0.86 23.72
N TYR A 70 0.09 0.11 23.02
CA TYR A 70 1.13 -0.72 23.63
C TYR A 70 2.56 -0.25 23.34
N GLY A 71 2.72 0.90 22.68
CA GLY A 71 4.01 1.44 22.27
C GLY A 71 4.70 0.56 21.22
N ASN A 72 6.03 0.51 21.26
CA ASN A 72 6.85 -0.22 20.29
C ASN A 72 6.98 -1.72 20.64
N PHE A 73 5.85 -2.39 20.88
CA PHE A 73 5.82 -3.81 21.27
C PHE A 73 6.48 -4.73 20.23
N HIS A 74 6.38 -4.37 18.94
CA HIS A 74 6.92 -5.12 17.81
C HIS A 74 8.45 -5.17 17.77
N LEU A 75 9.13 -4.30 18.54
CA LEU A 75 10.59 -4.28 18.63
C LEU A 75 11.14 -5.26 19.69
N ARG A 76 10.29 -5.86 20.52
CA ARG A 76 10.70 -6.85 21.52
C ARG A 76 11.27 -8.09 20.82
N THR A 77 12.40 -8.62 21.28
CA THR A 77 13.10 -9.75 20.63
C THR A 77 12.21 -10.97 20.37
N SER A 78 11.35 -11.33 21.33
CA SER A 78 10.38 -12.43 21.17
C SER A 78 9.38 -12.16 20.05
N ILE A 79 8.86 -10.93 19.97
CA ILE A 79 7.93 -10.54 18.91
C ILE A 79 8.64 -10.45 17.56
N VAL A 80 9.87 -9.94 17.51
CA VAL A 80 10.69 -9.95 16.30
C VAL A 80 10.90 -11.38 15.80
N ALA A 81 11.23 -12.32 16.68
CA ALA A 81 11.37 -13.74 16.31
C ALA A 81 10.06 -14.32 15.75
N ILE A 82 8.92 -14.00 16.37
CA ILE A 82 7.59 -14.40 15.86
C ILE A 82 7.33 -13.79 14.48
N LEU A 83 7.63 -12.50 14.28
CA LEU A 83 7.43 -11.81 13.00
C LEU A 83 8.34 -12.38 11.91
N VAL A 84 9.60 -12.69 12.22
CA VAL A 84 10.53 -13.34 11.28
C VAL A 84 10.02 -14.74 10.92
N GLY A 85 9.64 -15.54 11.92
CA GLY A 85 9.06 -16.87 11.70
C GLY A 85 7.78 -16.81 10.85
N SER A 86 6.88 -15.86 11.15
CA SER A 86 5.67 -15.61 10.38
C SER A 86 5.98 -15.18 8.95
N CYS A 87 6.97 -14.31 8.74
CA CYS A 87 7.41 -13.88 7.43
C CYS A 87 7.94 -15.05 6.59
N ILE A 88 8.81 -15.88 7.15
CA ILE A 88 9.37 -17.07 6.47
C ILE A 88 8.26 -18.08 6.14
N LEU A 89 7.41 -18.41 7.11
CA LEU A 89 6.31 -19.35 6.89
C LEU A 89 5.34 -18.83 5.82
N SER A 90 5.00 -17.54 5.88
CA SER A 90 4.12 -16.91 4.89
C SER A 90 4.74 -16.89 3.51
N LEU A 91 6.05 -16.69 3.40
CA LEU A 91 6.78 -16.77 2.13
C LEU A 91 6.73 -18.19 1.53
N LEU A 92 6.87 -19.23 2.34
CA LEU A 92 6.71 -20.62 1.89
C LEU A 92 5.27 -20.86 1.40
N VAL A 93 4.27 -20.39 2.13
CA VAL A 93 2.84 -20.48 1.74
C VAL A 93 2.57 -19.74 0.43
N LEU A 94 3.15 -18.54 0.25
CA LEU A 94 3.07 -17.77 -0.99
C LEU A 94 3.68 -18.54 -2.18
N ALA A 95 4.82 -19.18 -1.96
CA ALA A 95 5.56 -19.88 -3.01
C ALA A 95 4.92 -21.21 -3.42
N THR A 96 4.16 -21.85 -2.53
CA THR A 96 3.74 -23.26 -2.72
C THR A 96 2.24 -23.53 -2.63
N LEU A 97 1.48 -22.72 -1.88
CA LEU A 97 0.11 -23.07 -1.51
C LEU A 97 -0.92 -22.05 -1.98
N SER A 98 -0.83 -20.80 -1.51
CA SER A 98 -1.89 -19.82 -1.77
C SER A 98 -1.45 -18.39 -1.48
N TYR A 99 -1.57 -17.53 -2.48
CA TYR A 99 -1.42 -16.09 -2.34
C TYR A 99 -2.34 -15.54 -1.23
N ALA A 100 -3.62 -15.93 -1.24
CA ALA A 100 -4.64 -15.43 -0.33
C ALA A 100 -4.37 -15.74 1.16
N ARG A 101 -3.62 -16.81 1.44
CA ARG A 101 -3.27 -17.21 2.81
C ARG A 101 -1.92 -16.64 3.24
N GLY A 102 -0.95 -16.54 2.34
CA GLY A 102 0.39 -16.07 2.68
C GLY A 102 0.52 -14.53 2.66
N ALA A 103 -0.13 -13.85 1.72
CA ALA A 103 0.13 -12.43 1.46
C ALA A 103 -0.14 -11.51 2.67
N PRO A 104 -1.28 -11.64 3.41
CA PRO A 104 -1.55 -10.72 4.52
C PRO A 104 -0.54 -10.80 5.65
N PHE A 105 -0.16 -12.02 6.04
CA PHE A 105 0.80 -12.25 7.11
C PHE A 105 2.23 -11.89 6.70
N PHE A 106 2.60 -12.16 5.44
CA PHE A 106 3.88 -11.72 4.89
C PHE A 106 3.99 -10.19 4.89
N ALA A 107 2.95 -9.50 4.42
CA ALA A 107 2.92 -8.05 4.33
C ALA A 107 3.00 -7.40 5.72
N ILE A 108 2.14 -7.78 6.67
CA ILE A 108 2.14 -7.15 7.99
C ILE A 108 3.42 -7.44 8.78
N SER A 109 3.96 -8.65 8.65
CA SER A 109 5.24 -9.00 9.29
C SER A 109 6.38 -8.17 8.74
N THR A 110 6.45 -8.01 7.42
CA THR A 110 7.45 -7.16 6.77
C THR A 110 7.33 -5.71 7.23
N VAL A 111 6.12 -5.15 7.23
CA VAL A 111 5.88 -3.78 7.70
C VAL A 111 6.33 -3.60 9.15
N LEU A 112 5.91 -4.48 10.07
CA LEU A 112 6.30 -4.39 11.48
C LEU A 112 7.80 -4.58 11.69
N LEU A 113 8.45 -5.49 10.95
CA LEU A 113 9.90 -5.68 11.03
C LEU A 113 10.67 -4.45 10.54
N CYS A 114 10.17 -3.79 9.49
CA CYS A 114 10.75 -2.58 8.91
C CYS A 114 10.39 -1.29 9.65
N ALA A 115 9.29 -1.28 10.43
CA ALA A 115 8.81 -0.13 11.20
C ALA A 115 9.69 0.16 12.43
N ARG A 116 10.97 0.42 12.20
CA ARG A 116 11.97 0.73 13.22
C ARG A 116 12.40 2.20 13.08
N PRO A 117 12.62 2.91 14.19
CA PRO A 117 13.27 4.21 14.13
C PRO A 117 14.63 4.08 13.45
N GLY A 118 14.79 4.71 12.29
CA GLY A 118 16.07 4.78 11.57
C GLY A 118 16.84 6.06 11.93
N SER A 119 18.16 6.02 11.77
CA SER A 119 19.00 7.22 11.82
C SER A 119 18.92 8.00 10.49
N ARG A 120 18.99 9.33 10.59
CA ARG A 120 18.98 10.21 9.40
C ARG A 120 20.35 10.19 8.71
N HIS A 121 20.56 9.22 7.82
CA HIS A 121 21.70 9.21 6.90
C HIS A 121 21.25 9.42 5.46
N SER A 122 22.15 9.85 4.58
CA SER A 122 21.85 10.19 3.19
C SER A 122 21.15 9.06 2.43
N ILE A 123 21.56 7.81 2.64
CA ILE A 123 20.93 6.64 2.01
C ILE A 123 19.49 6.46 2.51
N GLY A 124 19.27 6.57 3.83
CA GLY A 124 17.93 6.45 4.41
C GLY A 124 17.01 7.59 3.98
N MET A 125 17.53 8.81 3.85
CA MET A 125 16.79 9.94 3.32
C MET A 125 16.43 9.74 1.84
N LEU A 126 17.36 9.25 1.02
CA LEU A 126 17.11 8.94 -0.39
C LEU A 126 16.04 7.84 -0.53
N ALA A 127 16.20 6.73 0.19
CA ALA A 127 15.23 5.64 0.21
C ALA A 127 13.84 6.10 0.64
N GLY A 128 13.77 6.96 1.67
CA GLY A 128 12.53 7.60 2.09
C GLY A 128 11.94 8.52 1.02
N ALA A 129 12.77 9.28 0.33
CA ALA A 129 12.31 10.24 -0.68
C ALA A 129 11.76 9.56 -1.94
N ILE A 130 12.37 8.45 -2.39
CA ILE A 130 11.88 7.67 -3.53
C ILE A 130 10.69 6.77 -3.20
N SER A 131 10.39 6.55 -1.91
CA SER A 131 9.37 5.59 -1.46
C SER A 131 7.96 5.94 -1.96
N TYR A 132 7.60 7.22 -1.98
CA TYR A 132 6.29 7.68 -2.45
C TYR A 132 6.13 7.54 -3.98
N PRO A 133 7.08 8.00 -4.81
CA PRO A 133 7.03 7.75 -6.25
C PRO A 133 7.08 6.26 -6.59
N MET A 134 7.81 5.47 -5.82
CA MET A 134 7.82 4.01 -5.92
C MET A 134 6.43 3.43 -5.69
N TYR A 135 5.77 3.84 -4.61
CA TYR A 135 4.41 3.39 -4.32
C TYR A 135 3.47 3.67 -5.51
N LEU A 136 3.53 4.87 -6.09
CA LEU A 136 2.66 5.24 -7.23
C LEU A 136 3.05 4.59 -8.55
N ASN A 137 4.34 4.36 -8.81
CA ASN A 137 4.85 4.05 -10.16
C ASN A 137 5.56 2.69 -10.29
N HIS A 138 5.65 1.89 -9.23
CA HIS A 138 6.33 0.58 -9.28
C HIS A 138 5.73 -0.36 -10.35
N TRP A 139 4.44 -0.23 -10.65
CA TRP A 139 3.75 -1.03 -11.65
C TRP A 139 4.31 -0.84 -13.07
N ILE A 140 4.96 0.30 -13.37
CA ILE A 140 5.60 0.59 -14.66
C ILE A 140 6.67 -0.48 -14.96
N GLY A 141 7.48 -0.83 -13.95
CA GLY A 141 8.51 -1.86 -14.10
C GLY A 141 7.92 -3.21 -14.47
N GLY A 142 6.86 -3.63 -13.77
CA GLY A 142 6.12 -4.83 -14.10
C GLY A 142 5.56 -4.80 -15.53
N PHE A 143 4.94 -3.69 -15.94
CA PHE A 143 4.37 -3.54 -17.27
C PHE A 143 5.41 -3.66 -18.39
N VAL A 144 6.51 -2.91 -18.28
CA VAL A 144 7.59 -2.91 -19.27
C VAL A 144 8.23 -4.29 -19.38
N VAL A 145 8.63 -4.87 -18.25
CA VAL A 145 9.36 -6.15 -18.24
C VAL A 145 8.47 -7.29 -18.72
N HIS A 146 7.19 -7.35 -18.33
CA HIS A 146 6.28 -8.36 -18.88
C HIS A 146 6.00 -8.16 -20.36
N GLY A 147 5.96 -6.91 -20.84
CA GLY A 147 5.85 -6.61 -22.28
C GLY A 147 7.02 -7.17 -23.08
N ILE A 148 8.23 -7.10 -22.51
CA ILE A 148 9.46 -7.65 -23.11
C ILE A 148 9.48 -9.18 -22.98
N ALA A 149 9.22 -9.73 -21.79
CA ALA A 149 9.28 -11.17 -21.51
C ALA A 149 8.32 -11.98 -22.40
N LYS A 150 7.17 -11.41 -22.78
CA LYS A 150 6.24 -12.03 -23.75
C LYS A 150 6.84 -12.25 -25.15
N ARG A 151 7.95 -11.58 -25.47
CA ARG A 151 8.63 -11.67 -26.78
C ARG A 151 9.96 -12.43 -26.68
N ILE A 152 10.33 -12.90 -25.49
CA ILE A 152 11.67 -13.40 -25.20
C ILE A 152 11.56 -14.60 -24.25
N ASP A 153 11.81 -15.80 -24.77
CA ASP A 153 11.57 -17.05 -24.03
C ASP A 153 12.61 -17.39 -22.95
N TRP A 154 13.77 -16.70 -22.90
CA TRP A 154 14.81 -16.96 -21.89
C TRP A 154 14.59 -16.24 -20.56
N LEU A 155 13.57 -15.37 -20.47
CA LEU A 155 13.21 -14.68 -19.23
C LEU A 155 12.38 -15.60 -18.33
N THR A 156 13.07 -16.29 -17.42
CA THR A 156 12.41 -17.09 -16.39
C THR A 156 11.54 -16.21 -15.47
N GLN A 157 10.55 -16.82 -14.80
CA GLN A 157 9.67 -16.11 -13.86
C GLN A 157 10.44 -15.38 -12.73
N PRO A 158 11.45 -15.99 -12.07
CA PRO A 158 12.25 -15.27 -11.08
C PRO A 158 13.01 -14.06 -11.66
N ALA A 159 13.61 -14.22 -12.85
CA ALA A 159 14.32 -13.14 -13.51
C ALA A 159 13.37 -11.99 -13.90
N THR A 160 12.17 -12.32 -14.39
CA THR A 160 11.11 -11.37 -14.71
C THR A 160 10.69 -10.57 -13.47
N GLY A 161 10.54 -11.23 -12.32
CA GLY A 161 10.20 -10.57 -11.05
C GLY A 161 11.30 -9.61 -10.57
N LEU A 162 12.56 -10.06 -10.56
CA LEU A 162 13.70 -9.23 -10.16
C LEU A 162 13.90 -8.02 -11.07
N LEU A 163 13.80 -8.21 -12.39
CA LEU A 163 13.90 -7.12 -13.36
C LEU A 163 12.72 -6.15 -13.23
N SER A 164 11.49 -6.66 -13.03
CA SER A 164 10.32 -5.81 -12.79
C SER A 164 10.53 -4.90 -11.59
N TYR A 165 11.07 -5.45 -10.49
CA TYR A 165 11.41 -4.69 -9.30
C TYR A 165 12.51 -3.65 -9.57
N ALA A 166 13.61 -4.04 -10.22
CA ALA A 166 14.73 -3.15 -10.53
C ALA A 166 14.30 -1.96 -11.42
N VAL A 167 13.52 -2.24 -12.49
CA VAL A 167 12.98 -1.20 -13.38
C VAL A 167 11.97 -0.32 -12.61
N GLY A 168 11.17 -0.91 -11.72
CA GLY A 168 10.29 -0.16 -10.83
C GLY A 168 11.05 0.84 -9.96
N VAL A 169 12.14 0.40 -9.30
CA VAL A 169 13.03 1.25 -8.50
C VAL A 169 13.62 2.37 -9.34
N ALA A 170 14.09 2.07 -10.55
CA ALA A 170 14.63 3.08 -11.46
C ALA A 170 13.56 4.11 -11.87
N ALA A 171 12.34 3.66 -12.20
CA ALA A 171 11.23 4.54 -12.55
C ALA A 171 10.81 5.44 -11.38
N GLY A 172 10.71 4.88 -10.17
CA GLY A 172 10.41 5.65 -8.96
C GLY A 172 11.50 6.67 -8.62
N ALA A 173 12.77 6.30 -8.75
CA ALA A 173 13.89 7.24 -8.56
C ALA A 173 13.88 8.36 -9.61
N PHE A 174 13.59 8.04 -10.87
CA PHE A 174 13.45 9.03 -11.94
C PHE A 174 12.31 10.01 -11.66
N ALA A 175 11.13 9.49 -11.32
CA ALA A 175 9.97 10.30 -10.95
C ALA A 175 10.28 11.21 -9.76
N TYR A 176 10.97 10.70 -8.73
CA TYR A 176 11.40 11.51 -7.60
C TYR A 176 12.26 12.70 -8.03
N VAL A 177 13.30 12.47 -8.83
CA VAL A 177 14.25 13.52 -9.21
C VAL A 177 13.61 14.54 -10.14
N MET A 178 12.80 14.10 -11.10
CA MET A 178 12.21 14.96 -12.12
C MET A 178 10.96 15.70 -11.66
N ILE A 179 10.10 15.02 -10.91
CA ILE A 179 8.75 15.51 -10.57
C ILE A 179 8.70 15.89 -9.09
N ASP A 180 8.77 14.91 -8.19
CA ASP A 180 8.45 15.12 -6.78
C ASP A 180 9.40 16.13 -6.12
N ARG A 181 10.69 16.07 -6.41
CA ARG A 181 11.67 17.02 -5.87
C ARG A 181 11.33 18.46 -6.29
N THR A 182 10.92 18.66 -7.54
CA THR A 182 10.53 19.96 -8.08
C THR A 182 9.22 20.45 -7.46
N VAL A 183 8.24 19.55 -7.32
CA VAL A 183 6.95 19.83 -6.68
C VAL A 183 7.15 20.21 -5.22
N MET A 184 7.93 19.43 -4.47
CA MET A 184 8.24 19.71 -3.06
C MET A 184 8.95 21.06 -2.88
N ALA A 185 9.90 21.39 -3.77
CA ALA A 185 10.64 22.65 -3.71
C ALA A 185 9.76 23.88 -4.04
N ASN A 186 8.69 23.69 -4.79
CA ASN A 186 7.78 24.76 -5.22
C ASN A 186 6.36 24.61 -4.66
N ARG A 187 6.18 23.78 -3.62
CA ARG A 187 4.86 23.39 -3.12
C ARG A 187 4.00 24.61 -2.74
N ASP A 188 4.61 25.63 -2.15
CA ASP A 188 3.89 26.83 -1.69
C ASP A 188 3.38 27.68 -2.88
N LYS A 189 3.93 27.47 -4.08
CA LYS A 189 3.45 28.08 -5.33
C LYS A 189 2.35 27.26 -5.99
N PHE A 190 2.37 25.93 -5.81
CA PHE A 190 1.43 25.02 -6.46
C PHE A 190 0.17 24.77 -5.63
N TYR A 191 0.26 24.87 -4.31
CA TYR A 191 -0.83 24.53 -3.41
C TYR A 191 -1.31 25.76 -2.64
N SER A 192 -2.62 25.99 -2.68
CA SER A 192 -3.32 26.95 -1.83
C SER A 192 -4.34 26.23 -0.94
N PRO A 193 -4.74 26.82 0.21
CA PRO A 193 -5.80 26.24 1.05
C PRO A 193 -7.08 25.97 0.25
N GLN A 194 -7.49 26.90 -0.62
CA GLN A 194 -8.67 26.76 -1.46
C GLN A 194 -8.55 25.56 -2.39
N PHE A 195 -7.39 25.42 -3.07
CA PHE A 195 -7.15 24.29 -3.96
C PHE A 195 -7.17 22.96 -3.19
N GLY A 196 -6.56 22.92 -2.00
CA GLY A 196 -6.62 21.76 -1.11
C GLY A 196 -8.05 21.39 -0.71
N THR A 197 -8.88 22.37 -0.34
CA THR A 197 -10.30 22.14 -0.03
C THR A 197 -11.07 21.64 -1.25
N THR A 198 -10.85 22.23 -2.43
CA THR A 198 -11.48 21.77 -3.67
C THR A 198 -11.11 20.33 -4.00
N LEU A 199 -9.82 19.97 -3.91
CA LEU A 199 -9.37 18.61 -4.13
C LEU A 199 -9.97 17.63 -3.12
N ALA A 200 -10.06 18.02 -1.84
CA ALA A 200 -10.71 17.19 -0.82
C ALA A 200 -12.20 16.97 -1.12
N LEU A 201 -12.94 18.02 -1.49
CA LEU A 201 -14.36 17.92 -1.86
C LEU A 201 -14.55 17.00 -3.08
N ILE A 202 -13.70 17.15 -4.10
CA ILE A 202 -13.73 16.27 -5.29
C ILE A 202 -13.44 14.83 -4.88
N ALA A 203 -12.39 14.59 -4.10
CA ALA A 203 -11.99 13.24 -3.69
C ALA A 203 -13.09 12.54 -2.88
N TYR A 204 -13.63 13.19 -1.85
CA TYR A 204 -14.72 12.62 -1.06
C TYR A 204 -16.03 12.51 -1.87
N GLY A 205 -16.29 13.43 -2.80
CA GLY A 205 -17.39 13.32 -3.75
C GLY A 205 -17.27 12.07 -4.61
N LEU A 206 -16.08 11.79 -5.17
CA LEU A 206 -15.81 10.58 -5.95
C LEU A 206 -15.95 9.31 -5.11
N VAL A 207 -15.52 9.32 -3.85
CA VAL A 207 -15.74 8.19 -2.92
C VAL A 207 -17.25 7.93 -2.73
N LEU A 208 -18.04 8.97 -2.47
CA LEU A 208 -19.50 8.82 -2.30
C LEU A 208 -20.17 8.33 -3.58
N LEU A 209 -19.75 8.82 -4.74
CA LEU A 209 -20.22 8.33 -6.05
C LEU A 209 -19.85 6.86 -6.26
N GLY A 210 -18.63 6.46 -5.92
CA GLY A 210 -18.18 5.07 -6.01
C GLY A 210 -19.00 4.13 -5.12
N ILE A 211 -19.25 4.53 -3.87
CA ILE A 211 -20.07 3.75 -2.92
C ILE A 211 -21.52 3.64 -3.42
N SER A 212 -22.16 4.77 -3.73
CA SER A 212 -23.56 4.81 -4.16
C SER A 212 -23.80 4.11 -5.49
N GLY A 213 -22.90 4.32 -6.46
CA GLY A 213 -22.88 3.62 -7.74
C GLY A 213 -22.70 2.11 -7.57
N GLY A 214 -21.75 1.69 -6.71
CA GLY A 214 -21.56 0.28 -6.37
C GLY A 214 -22.83 -0.35 -5.78
N PHE A 215 -23.47 0.30 -4.80
CA PHE A 215 -24.73 -0.19 -4.24
C PHE A 215 -25.86 -0.29 -5.27
N SER A 216 -25.93 0.65 -6.22
CA SER A 216 -26.97 0.68 -7.24
C SER A 216 -26.80 -0.44 -8.28
N LEU A 217 -25.56 -0.85 -8.55
CA LEU A 217 -25.20 -1.89 -9.51
C LEU A 217 -25.20 -3.31 -8.93
N VAL A 218 -25.35 -3.46 -7.60
CA VAL A 218 -25.46 -4.77 -6.91
C VAL A 218 -26.91 -5.29 -6.90
N LYS A 219 -27.80 -4.69 -7.69
CA LYS A 219 -29.11 -5.26 -8.06
C LYS A 219 -28.96 -6.23 -9.23
#